data_AF-A0A182YTG2-F1
#
_entry.id   AF-A0A182YTG2-F1
#
_cell.length_a   1.000
_cell.length_b   1.000
_cell.length_c   1.000
_cell.angle_alpha   90.00
_cell.angle_beta   90.00
_cell.angle_gamma   90.00
#
_symmetry.space_group_name_H-M   'P 1'
#
loop_
_entity.id
_entity.type
_entity.pdbx_description
1 polymer ?
#
loop_
_entity_poly.entity_id
_entity_poly.type
_entity_poly.pdbx_seq_one_letter_code
_entity_poly.pdbx_strand_id
1 'polypeptide(L)' 'MCLLISISYLEIYNELIRDLLNPGGPLELREDNRGNQSVAGLSEVSTASRAEVIQLLLKGNKARTVEPTAANQ' A
#
# COMPACT_ATOMS: atom_id res chain seq x y z
N MET A 1 18.35 -3.72 21.48
CA MET A 1 18.25 -3.05 20.16
C MET A 1 16.84 -3.29 19.67
N CYS A 2 16.01 -2.24 19.55
CA CYS A 2 14.63 -2.37 19.05
C CYS A 2 14.67 -2.09 17.55
N LEU A 3 14.35 -3.08 16.71
CA LEU A 3 14.33 -2.91 15.25
C LEU A 3 12.99 -2.26 14.87
N LEU A 4 13.05 -1.06 14.28
CA LEU A 4 11.92 -0.45 13.61
C LEU A 4 11.83 -1.01 12.19
N ILE A 5 10.63 -1.47 11.81
CA ILE A 5 10.32 -1.99 10.48
C ILE A 5 9.41 -0.95 9.82
N SER A 6 9.75 -0.57 8.59
CA SER A 6 8.88 0.28 7.77
C SER A 6 8.04 -0.56 6.82
N ILE A 7 6.78 -0.15 6.64
CA ILE A 7 5.80 -0.85 5.82
C ILE A 7 5.09 0.13 4.89
N SER A 8 5.01 -0.24 3.63
CA SER A 8 4.10 0.33 2.65
C SER A 8 3.13 -0.75 2.17
N TYR A 9 1.89 -0.36 1.87
CA TYR A 9 0.88 -1.28 1.38
C TYR A 9 0.04 -0.62 0.30
N LEU A 10 0.01 -1.22 -0.89
CA LEU A 10 -0.67 -0.69 -2.07
C LEU A 10 -1.50 -1.76 -2.76
N GLU A 11 -2.44 -1.31 -3.58
CA GLU A 11 -3.12 -2.14 -4.58
C GLU A 11 -2.79 -1.64 -5.98
N ILE A 12 -2.78 -2.58 -6.93
CA ILE A 12 -2.76 -2.28 -8.36
C ILE A 12 -4.06 -2.85 -8.92
N TYR A 13 -4.94 -1.98 -9.37
CA TYR A 13 -6.24 -2.35 -9.92
C TYR A 13 -6.52 -1.53 -11.17
N ASN A 14 -6.88 -2.22 -12.27
CA ASN A 14 -7.07 -1.60 -13.57
C ASN A 14 -5.92 -0.64 -13.96
N GLU A 15 -4.68 -1.12 -13.78
CA GLU A 15 -3.43 -0.38 -14.04
C GLU A 15 -3.21 0.88 -13.18
N LEU A 16 -4.10 1.18 -12.24
CA LEU A 16 -3.95 2.26 -11.28
C LEU A 16 -3.32 1.74 -9.98
N ILE A 17 -2.29 2.44 -9.51
CA ILE A 17 -1.67 2.18 -8.21
C ILE A 17 -2.41 3.01 -7.16
N ARG A 18 -2.80 2.42 -6.02
CA ARG A 18 -3.42 3.14 -4.90
C ARG A 18 -2.78 2.76 -3.58
N ASP A 19 -2.65 3.74 -2.70
CA ASP A 19 -2.21 3.52 -1.32
C ASP A 19 -3.35 2.95 -0.46
N LEU A 20 -3.09 1.83 0.22
CA LEU A 20 -4.05 1.20 1.12
C LEU A 20 -3.93 1.68 2.58
N LEU A 21 -2.80 2.24 2.99
CA LEU A 21 -2.60 2.78 4.34
C LEU A 21 -3.05 4.24 4.45
N ASN A 22 -2.97 4.99 3.34
CA ASN A 22 -3.44 6.35 3.22
C ASN A 22 -4.28 6.54 1.92
N PRO A 23 -5.55 6.09 1.93
CA PRO A 23 -6.39 6.10 0.73
C PRO A 23 -6.55 7.49 0.12
N GLY A 24 -6.43 7.56 -1.21
CA GLY A 24 -6.53 8.80 -1.97
C GLY A 24 -6.69 8.57 -3.47
N GLY A 25 -6.19 9.53 -4.24
CA GLY A 25 -6.08 9.41 -5.70
C GLY A 25 -5.08 8.34 -6.13
N PRO A 26 -5.06 7.99 -7.42
CA PRO A 26 -4.04 7.09 -7.97
C PRO A 26 -2.64 7.69 -7.80
N LEU A 27 -1.66 6.81 -7.61
CA LEU A 27 -0.24 7.13 -7.49
C LEU A 27 0.50 6.90 -8.80
N GLU A 28 1.62 7.59 -8.96
CA GLU A 28 2.47 7.49 -10.16
C GLU A 28 3.68 6.59 -9.91
N LEU A 29 3.99 5.75 -10.90
CA LEU A 29 5.29 5.06 -10.97
C LEU A 29 6.35 6.00 -11.56
N ARG A 30 7.49 6.10 -10.88
CA ARG A 30 8.63 6.92 -11.29
C ARG A 30 9.87 6.07 -11.43
N GLU A 31 10.70 6.40 -12.41
CA GLU A 31 12.00 5.78 -12.64
C GLU A 31 13.11 6.83 -12.47
N ASP A 32 14.16 6.48 -11.73
CA ASP A 32 15.35 7.33 -11.59
C ASP A 32 16.35 7.11 -12.74
N ASN A 33 17.38 7.96 -12.83
CA ASN A 33 18.42 7.86 -13.87
C ASN A 33 19.25 6.56 -13.82
N ARG A 34 19.06 5.73 -12.79
CA ARG A 34 19.73 4.44 -12.60
C ARG A 34 18.79 3.26 -12.91
N GLY A 35 17.56 3.54 -13.36
CA GLY A 35 16.54 2.52 -13.65
C GLY A 35 15.81 2.00 -12.40
N ASN A 36 15.95 2.64 -11.24
CA ASN A 36 15.21 2.22 -10.05
C ASN A 36 13.79 2.76 -10.12
N GLN A 37 12.82 1.87 -9.92
CA GLN A 37 11.41 2.20 -9.89
C GLN A 37 10.96 2.55 -8.46
N SER A 38 10.12 3.56 -8.34
CA SER A 38 9.52 4.02 -7.08
C SER A 38 8.09 4.48 -7.30
N VAL A 39 7.25 4.37 -6.28
CA VAL A 39 5.88 4.89 -6.34
C VAL A 39 5.83 6.22 -5.62
N ALA A 40 5.59 7.30 -6.35
CA ALA A 40 5.55 8.63 -5.78
C ALA A 40 4.32 8.83 -4.91
N GLY A 41 4.53 9.33 -3.69
CA GLY A 41 3.47 9.59 -2.74
C GLY A 41 2.96 8.34 -2.00
N LEU A 42 3.58 7.17 -2.18
CA LEU A 42 3.28 5.99 -1.40
C LEU A 42 3.67 6.21 0.07
N SER A 43 2.71 6.02 0.97
CA SER A 43 2.97 6.14 2.39
C SER A 43 3.83 4.99 2.91
N GLU A 44 4.65 5.33 3.90
CA GLU A 44 5.49 4.40 4.64
C GLU A 44 5.23 4.64 6.13
N VAL A 45 4.91 3.57 6.86
CA VAL A 45 4.61 3.61 8.29
C VAL A 45 5.63 2.75 9.02
N SER A 46 6.35 3.34 9.97
CA SER A 46 7.29 2.61 10.82
C SER A 46 6.59 2.02 12.05
N THR A 47 6.93 0.79 12.39
CA THR A 47 6.37 0.03 13.51
C THR A 47 7.45 -0.83 14.18
N ALA A 48 7.29 -1.09 15.48
CA ALA A 48 8.19 -1.94 16.26
C ALA A 48 7.54 -3.27 16.68
N SER A 49 6.26 -3.50 16.33
CA SER A 49 5.51 -4.64 16.87
C SER A 49 4.69 -5.37 15.82
N ARG A 50 4.66 -6.71 15.91
CA ARG A 50 3.80 -7.56 15.07
C ARG A 50 2.33 -7.17 15.18
N ALA A 51 1.88 -6.74 16.35
CA ALA A 51 0.49 -6.36 16.57
C ALA A 51 0.10 -5.14 15.71
N GLU A 52 0.95 -4.11 15.67
CA GLU A 52 0.77 -2.94 14.80
C GLU A 52 0.78 -3.33 13.31
N VAL A 53 1.68 -4.22 12.88
CA VAL A 53 1.67 -4.75 11.50
C VAL A 53 0.31 -5.34 11.15
N ILE A 54 -0.24 -6.19 12.02
CA ILE A 54 -1.55 -6.81 11.80
C ILE A 54 -2.66 -5.73 11.72
N GLN A 55 -2.61 -4.70 12.56
CA GLN A 55 -3.57 -3.60 12.49
C GLN A 55 -3.49 -2.82 11.18
N LEU A 56 -2.28 -2.57 10.66
CA LEU A 56 -2.06 -1.91 9.37
C LEU A 56 -2.61 -2.75 8.21
N LEU A 57 -2.41 -4.07 8.24
CA LEU A 57 -2.97 -4.99 7.25
C LEU A 57 -4.51 -4.99 7.27
N LEU A 58 -5.11 -5.07 8.46
CA LEU A 58 -6.57 -5.02 8.62
C LEU A 58 -7.14 -3.68 8.14
N LYS A 59 -6.46 -2.56 8.44
CA LYS A 59 -6.83 -1.23 7.93
C LYS A 59 -6.77 -1.20 6.40
N GLY A 60 -5.65 -1.62 5.81
CA GLY A 60 -5.47 -1.59 4.36
C GLY A 60 -6.44 -2.50 3.60
N ASN A 61 -6.75 -3.67 4.16
CA ASN A 61 -7.73 -4.59 3.56
C ASN A 61 -9.14 -3.98 3.48
N LYS A 62 -9.53 -3.09 4.41
CA LYS A 62 -10.81 -2.38 4.35
C LYS A 62 -10.84 -1.31 3.26
N ALA A 63 -9.68 -0.79 2.86
CA ALA A 63 -9.54 0.21 1.81
C ALA A 63 -9.40 -0.39 0.41
N ARG A 64 -9.27 -1.72 0.30
CA ARG A 64 -9.15 -2.40 -0.99
C ARG A 64 -10.40 -2.21 -1.83
N THR A 65 -10.20 -1.96 -3.10
CA THR A 65 -11.29 -1.88 -4.07
C THR A 65 -11.96 -3.24 -4.21
N VAL A 66 -13.27 -3.31 -3.95
CA VAL A 66 -14.11 -4.50 -4.22
C VAL A 66 -15.16 -4.08 -5.23
N GLU A 67 -14.86 -4.25 -6.51
CA GLU A 67 -15.88 -4.13 -7.54
C GLU A 67 -16.66 -5.44 -7.68
N PRO A 68 -17.99 -5.39 -7.87
CA PRO A 68 -18.77 -6.58 -8.14
C PRO A 68 -18.33 -7.17 -9.49
N THR A 69 -17.71 -8.34 -9.43
CA THR A 69 -17.60 -9.24 -10.59
C THR A 69 -18.59 -10.37 -10.39
N ALA A 70 -18.91 -11.13 -11.44
CA ALA A 70 -19.81 -12.28 -11.36
C ALA A 70 -19.40 -13.35 -10.32
N ALA A 71 -18.16 -13.31 -9.82
CA ALA A 71 -17.62 -14.22 -8.81
C ALA A 71 -17.66 -13.68 -7.36
N ASN A 72 -18.06 -12.41 -7.16
CA ASN A 72 -18.11 -11.75 -5.84
C ASN A 72 -19.53 -11.73 -5.24
N GLN A 73 -20.39 -12.71 -5.57
CA GLN A 73 -21.66 -12.94 -4.89
C GLN A 73 -21.49 -13.84 -3.67
#